data_AF-A0A6I9MSH7-F1
#
_entry.id   AF-A0A6I9MSH7-F1
#
_cell.length_a   1.000
_cell.length_b   1.000
_cell.length_c   1.000
_cell.angle_alpha   90.00
_cell.angle_beta   90.00
_cell.angle_gamma   90.00
#
_symmetry.space_group_name_H-M   'P 1'
#
loop_
_entity.id
_entity.type
_entity.pdbx_description
1 polymer ?
#
loop_
_entity_poly.entity_id
_entity_poly.type
_entity_poly.pdbx_seq_one_letter_code
_entity_poly.pdbx_strand_id
1 'polypeptide(L)'
;MLEPDEGTTGAMRAITFGVPDITAALDVKEYYRQLAESLQFECGAASSAVVTRGDGKQLQVGGAAGSTVKDLSKMKDVSEVKKLIAELQKELAELEKCNEELEDEAEMKKAAYMDEIAELEGTLDEMRQQEEDFQVQMKEQCEDYKELLSEKMAREMEITAYRSLLEEEECLCGQ
;
A
#
# COMPACT_ATOMS: atom_id res chain seq x y z
N MET A 1 45.97 -33.13 -41.03
CA MET A 1 46.42 -31.79 -40.61
C MET A 1 45.92 -30.80 -41.65
N LEU A 2 44.73 -30.27 -41.43
CA LEU A 2 44.15 -29.13 -42.14
C LEU A 2 43.40 -28.34 -41.07
N GLU A 3 43.81 -27.10 -40.87
CA GLU A 3 43.31 -26.19 -39.84
C GLU A 3 41.85 -25.76 -40.13
N PRO A 4 41.06 -25.43 -39.09
CA PRO A 4 39.73 -24.87 -39.27
C PRO A 4 39.81 -23.35 -39.52
N ASP A 5 39.05 -22.93 -40.53
CA ASP A 5 38.85 -21.55 -41.00
C ASP A 5 38.22 -20.65 -39.91
N GLU A 6 38.89 -19.52 -39.65
CA GLU A 6 38.41 -18.42 -38.82
C GLU A 6 37.27 -17.69 -39.54
N GLY A 7 36.03 -17.99 -39.16
CA GLY A 7 34.86 -17.44 -39.83
C GLY A 7 33.74 -17.06 -38.87
N THR A 8 33.94 -15.98 -38.12
CA THR A 8 32.87 -15.17 -37.50
C THR A 8 32.19 -15.80 -36.29
N THR A 9 32.89 -15.76 -35.16
CA THR A 9 32.29 -15.64 -33.82
C THR A 9 31.28 -14.49 -33.80
N GLY A 10 30.02 -14.81 -34.12
CA GLY A 10 28.88 -13.97 -33.81
C GLY A 10 28.82 -13.82 -32.30
N ALA A 11 29.12 -12.62 -31.81
CA ALA A 11 29.05 -12.27 -30.42
C ALA A 11 27.63 -12.50 -29.88
N MET A 12 27.37 -13.69 -29.33
CA MET A 12 26.30 -13.88 -28.36
C MET A 12 26.68 -13.04 -27.13
N ARG A 13 26.28 -11.76 -27.14
CA ARG A 13 26.17 -10.99 -25.91
C ARG A 13 25.19 -11.77 -25.04
N ALA A 14 25.71 -12.44 -24.01
CA ALA A 14 24.90 -12.93 -22.92
C ALA A 14 24.06 -11.74 -22.42
N ILE A 15 22.76 -11.78 -22.68
CA ILE A 15 21.83 -10.83 -22.10
C ILE A 15 21.70 -11.25 -20.64
N THR A 16 22.62 -10.76 -19.81
CA THR A 16 22.45 -10.79 -18.37
C THR A 16 21.34 -9.80 -18.03
N PHE A 17 20.16 -10.31 -17.72
CA PHE A 17 19.12 -9.52 -17.06
C PHE A 17 19.65 -9.15 -15.69
N GLY A 18 20.13 -7.91 -15.55
CA GLY A 18 20.40 -7.33 -14.24
C GLY A 18 19.07 -7.25 -13.50
N VAL A 19 19.03 -7.81 -12.29
CA VAL A 19 17.90 -7.60 -11.37
C VAL A 19 17.75 -6.08 -11.20
N PRO A 20 16.57 -5.50 -11.45
CA PRO A 20 16.36 -4.08 -11.23
C PRO A 20 16.69 -3.74 -9.77
N ASP A 21 17.59 -2.79 -9.56
CA ASP A 21 17.89 -2.27 -8.22
C ASP A 21 16.69 -1.43 -7.75
N ILE A 22 15.74 -2.12 -7.13
CA ILE A 22 14.55 -1.51 -6.52
C ILE A 22 14.83 -0.95 -5.13
N THR A 23 16.10 -0.90 -4.69
CA THR A 23 16.45 -0.34 -3.36
C THR A 23 15.99 1.12 -3.23
N ALA A 24 16.01 1.88 -4.32
CA ALA A 24 15.45 3.24 -4.37
C ALA A 24 13.91 3.29 -4.27
N ALA A 25 13.22 2.23 -4.70
CA ALA A 25 11.75 2.09 -4.56
C ALA A 25 11.34 1.45 -3.23
N LEU A 26 12.28 0.80 -2.54
CA LEU A 26 12.11 0.13 -1.26
C LEU A 26 12.60 0.96 -0.07
N ASP A 27 12.73 2.28 -0.21
CA ASP A 27 12.92 3.15 0.97
C ASP A 27 11.60 3.37 1.74
N VAL A 28 10.91 2.25 1.95
CA VAL A 28 9.71 2.08 2.76
C VAL A 28 9.98 2.59 4.18
N LYS A 29 11.22 2.44 4.65
CA LYS A 29 11.66 2.91 5.96
C LYS A 29 11.66 4.42 6.07
N GLU A 30 12.20 5.14 5.09
CA GLU A 30 12.17 6.60 5.07
C GLU A 30 10.76 7.14 4.84
N TYR A 31 9.97 6.49 3.99
CA TYR A 31 8.54 6.83 3.81
C TYR A 31 7.76 6.72 5.13
N TYR A 32 7.87 5.60 5.84
CA TYR A 32 7.21 5.44 7.15
C TYR A 32 7.79 6.36 8.21
N ARG A 33 9.09 6.72 8.12
CA ARG A 33 9.71 7.70 9.00
C ARG A 33 9.10 9.09 8.80
N GLN A 34 9.01 9.55 7.54
CA GLN A 34 8.42 10.84 7.19
C GLN A 34 6.94 10.89 7.56
N LEU A 35 6.20 9.80 7.36
CA LEU A 35 4.80 9.68 7.77
C LEU A 35 4.65 9.71 9.31
N ALA A 36 5.55 9.06 10.04
CA ALA A 36 5.54 9.13 11.51
C ALA A 36 5.90 10.53 12.02
N GLU A 37 6.86 11.22 11.38
CA GLU A 37 7.23 12.60 11.71
C GLU A 37 6.08 13.58 11.39
N SER A 38 5.37 13.41 10.27
CA SER A 38 4.20 14.24 9.94
C SER A 38 3.02 13.99 10.89
N LEU A 39 2.74 12.74 11.22
CA LEU A 39 1.71 12.37 12.21
C LEU A 39 2.09 12.83 13.62
N GLN A 40 3.38 12.84 13.98
CA GLN A 40 3.85 13.43 15.25
C GLN A 40 3.80 14.95 15.25
N PHE A 41 3.90 15.62 14.11
CA PHE A 41 3.69 17.06 14.03
C PHE A 41 2.20 17.41 14.19
N GLU A 42 1.31 16.62 13.58
CA GLU A 42 -0.15 16.75 13.76
C GLU A 42 -0.58 16.38 15.18
N CYS A 43 -0.01 15.32 15.75
CA CYS A 43 -0.28 14.92 17.13
C CYS A 43 0.46 15.81 18.15
N GLY A 44 1.61 16.39 17.82
CA GLY A 44 2.36 17.34 18.66
C GLY A 44 1.72 18.71 18.73
N ALA A 45 1.03 19.13 17.67
CA ALA A 45 0.14 20.30 17.70
C ALA A 45 -1.09 20.06 18.59
N ALA A 46 -1.60 18.83 18.65
CA ALA A 46 -2.70 18.43 19.53
C ALA A 46 -2.26 18.00 20.96
N SER A 47 -0.98 17.65 21.16
CA SER A 47 -0.45 17.01 22.38
C SER A 47 0.71 17.80 23.03
N SER A 48 0.82 19.11 22.74
CA SER A 48 1.56 20.06 23.59
C SER A 48 0.79 20.40 24.89
N ALA A 49 -0.16 19.56 25.30
CA ALA A 49 -0.81 19.58 26.61
C ALA A 49 -0.44 18.33 27.44
N VAL A 50 0.74 17.74 27.25
CA VAL A 50 1.31 16.85 28.28
C VAL A 50 2.11 17.69 29.27
N VAL A 51 1.44 17.90 30.40
CA VAL A 51 1.90 18.47 31.66
C VAL A 51 3.24 17.85 32.08
N THR A 52 4.35 18.57 31.86
CA THR A 52 5.50 18.47 32.77
C THR A 52 5.14 19.17 34.06
N ARG A 53 4.73 18.36 35.03
CA ARG A 53 4.61 18.66 36.45
C ARG A 53 5.93 19.27 36.95
N GLY A 54 5.96 20.59 37.13
CA GLY A 54 7.09 21.29 37.77
C GLY A 54 7.07 22.80 37.54
N ASP A 55 6.64 23.54 38.56
CA ASP A 55 6.93 24.94 38.87
C ASP A 55 6.63 26.04 37.83
N GLY A 56 5.44 26.63 37.99
CA GLY A 56 5.28 28.08 38.24
C GLY A 56 6.04 29.07 37.35
N LYS A 57 5.57 29.29 36.11
CA LYS A 57 5.51 30.63 35.52
C LYS A 57 4.56 30.67 34.33
N GLN A 58 3.63 31.60 34.41
CA GLN A 58 2.61 31.96 33.42
C GLN A 58 3.28 32.46 32.12
N LEU A 59 2.96 31.85 30.98
CA LEU A 59 3.19 32.40 29.65
C LEU A 59 1.96 32.15 28.78
N GLN A 60 1.31 33.25 28.40
CA GLN A 60 0.19 33.31 27.47
C GLN A 60 0.61 32.81 26.10
N VAL A 61 -0.14 31.87 25.53
CA VAL A 61 -0.26 31.67 24.08
C VAL A 61 -1.74 31.56 23.76
N GLY A 62 -2.21 32.48 22.93
CA GLY A 62 -3.62 32.72 22.65
C GLY A 62 -4.23 31.74 21.65
N GLY A 63 -5.45 31.33 21.95
CA GLY A 63 -6.51 30.97 21.01
C GLY A 63 -7.76 31.68 21.51
N ALA A 64 -8.14 32.76 20.83
CA ALA A 64 -9.15 33.70 21.27
C ALA A 64 -10.53 33.33 20.71
N ALA A 65 -11.35 32.63 21.50
CA ALA A 65 -12.82 32.67 21.43
C ALA A 65 -13.33 31.95 22.68
N GLY A 66 -14.17 32.59 23.50
CA GLY A 66 -14.74 31.95 24.68
C GLY A 66 -13.92 32.16 25.96
N SER A 67 -13.74 33.41 26.38
CA SER A 67 -13.89 33.79 27.80
C SER A 67 -13.71 35.30 27.91
N THR A 68 -14.77 36.03 27.57
CA THR A 68 -14.95 37.38 28.12
C THR A 68 -16.08 37.32 29.14
N VAL A 69 -15.97 36.42 30.12
CA VAL A 69 -16.84 36.52 31.31
C VAL A 69 -16.35 37.75 32.07
N LYS A 70 -16.97 38.90 31.77
CA LYS A 70 -16.79 40.11 32.56
C LYS A 70 -17.10 39.75 34.01
N ASP A 71 -16.13 40.02 34.87
CA ASP A 71 -16.14 39.85 36.31
C ASP A 71 -17.49 40.30 36.91
N LEU A 72 -18.36 39.33 37.21
CA LEU A 72 -19.75 39.53 37.66
C LEU A 72 -19.84 40.41 38.92
N SER A 73 -18.75 40.50 39.68
CA SER A 73 -18.61 41.36 40.86
C SER A 73 -18.70 42.86 40.55
N LYS A 74 -18.54 43.26 39.28
CA LYS A 74 -18.55 44.67 38.83
C LYS A 74 -19.87 45.10 38.17
N MET A 75 -20.74 44.16 37.79
CA MET A 75 -22.04 44.44 37.18
C MET A 75 -23.06 44.77 38.28
N LYS A 76 -23.17 46.05 38.63
CA LYS A 76 -24.15 46.54 39.62
C LYS A 76 -25.57 46.66 39.07
N ASP A 77 -25.77 46.54 37.76
CA ASP A 77 -27.03 46.79 37.09
C ASP A 77 -27.69 45.51 36.55
N VAL A 78 -28.93 45.26 36.97
CA VAL A 78 -29.74 44.09 36.57
C VAL A 78 -29.94 44.04 35.05
N SER A 79 -29.93 45.20 34.39
CA SER A 79 -30.07 45.31 32.93
C SER A 79 -28.89 44.67 32.18
N GLU A 80 -27.67 44.82 32.69
CA GLU A 80 -26.46 44.26 32.10
C GLU A 80 -26.41 42.75 32.27
N VAL A 81 -26.81 42.25 33.45
CA VAL A 81 -26.87 40.80 33.72
C VAL A 81 -27.89 40.11 32.81
N LYS A 82 -29.05 40.74 32.56
CA LYS A 82 -30.05 40.21 31.61
C LYS A 82 -29.53 40.15 30.18
N LYS A 83 -28.75 41.14 29.74
CA LYS A 83 -28.11 41.12 28.40
C LYS A 83 -27.11 39.97 28.30
N LEU A 84 -26.26 39.80 29.31
CA LEU A 84 -25.29 38.70 29.35
C LEU A 84 -25.99 37.33 29.34
N ILE A 85 -27.09 37.17 30.07
CA ILE A 85 -27.89 35.94 30.03
C ILE A 85 -28.41 35.67 28.61
N ALA A 86 -28.94 36.68 27.92
CA ALA A 86 -29.44 36.52 26.56
C ALA A 86 -28.32 36.19 25.55
N GLU A 87 -27.14 36.81 25.71
CA GLU A 87 -25.95 36.50 24.91
C GLU A 87 -25.49 35.05 25.14
N LEU A 88 -25.38 34.61 26.39
CA LEU A 88 -24.98 33.24 26.73
C LEU A 88 -26.01 32.21 26.26
N GLN A 89 -27.30 32.50 26.33
CA GLN A 89 -28.35 31.63 25.81
C GLN A 89 -28.27 31.49 24.30
N LYS A 90 -27.97 32.58 23.59
CA LYS A 90 -27.75 32.55 22.15
C LYS A 90 -26.51 31.74 21.80
N GLU A 91 -25.40 31.95 22.51
CA GLU A 91 -24.15 31.21 22.30
C GLU A 91 -24.34 29.70 22.58
N LEU A 92 -25.09 29.33 23.62
CA LEU A 92 -25.46 27.95 23.90
C LEU A 92 -26.24 27.33 22.73
N ALA A 93 -27.24 28.01 22.21
CA ALA A 93 -28.04 27.50 21.09
C ALA A 93 -27.22 27.37 19.80
N GLU A 94 -26.29 28.30 19.55
CA GLU A 94 -25.36 28.21 18.42
C GLU A 94 -24.40 27.02 18.59
N LEU A 95 -23.92 26.77 19.81
CA LEU A 95 -23.01 25.67 20.11
C LEU A 95 -23.72 24.30 20.02
N GLU A 96 -24.95 24.19 20.52
CA GLU A 96 -25.77 22.99 20.41
C GLU A 96 -26.01 22.62 18.94
N LYS A 97 -26.36 23.62 18.10
CA LYS A 97 -26.52 23.43 16.65
C LYS A 97 -25.22 23.00 15.97
N CYS A 98 -24.10 23.63 16.31
CA CYS A 98 -22.79 23.25 15.75
C CYS A 98 -22.40 21.82 16.16
N ASN A 99 -22.75 21.40 17.37
CA ASN A 99 -22.47 20.04 17.84
C ASN A 99 -23.30 19.00 17.08
N GLU A 100 -24.59 19.27 16.86
CA GLU A 100 -25.47 18.41 16.03
C GLU A 100 -24.91 18.26 14.59
N GLU A 101 -24.53 19.38 13.95
CA GLU A 101 -23.93 19.35 12.61
C GLU A 101 -22.62 18.56 12.56
N LEU A 102 -21.79 18.65 13.60
CA LEU A 102 -20.54 17.88 13.69
C LEU A 102 -20.78 16.39 13.91
N GLU A 103 -21.80 16.03 14.69
CA GLU A 103 -22.16 14.64 14.95
C GLU A 103 -22.71 13.98 13.67
N ASP A 104 -23.57 14.68 12.94
CA ASP A 104 -24.08 14.25 11.62
C ASP A 104 -22.94 14.05 10.62
N GLU A 105 -22.02 15.02 10.52
CA GLU A 105 -20.86 14.93 9.62
C GLU A 105 -19.94 13.77 10.00
N ALA A 106 -19.74 13.51 11.29
CA ALA A 106 -18.96 12.39 11.77
C ALA A 106 -19.61 11.05 11.43
N GLU A 107 -20.93 10.94 11.57
CA GLU A 107 -21.68 9.72 11.20
C GLU A 107 -21.65 9.49 9.69
N MET A 108 -21.88 10.53 8.88
CA MET A 108 -21.80 10.44 7.42
C MET A 108 -20.41 9.99 6.95
N LYS A 109 -19.34 10.60 7.48
CA LYS A 109 -17.96 10.20 7.16
C LYS A 109 -17.67 8.76 7.57
N LYS A 110 -18.12 8.35 8.75
CA LYS A 110 -17.96 6.98 9.22
C LYS A 110 -18.65 5.99 8.28
N ALA A 111 -19.88 6.28 7.86
CA ALA A 111 -20.61 5.44 6.90
C ALA A 111 -19.84 5.33 5.56
N ALA A 112 -19.43 6.47 5.00
CA ALA A 112 -18.67 6.51 3.75
C ALA A 112 -17.36 5.70 3.81
N TYR A 113 -16.59 5.83 4.90
CA TYR A 113 -15.35 5.05 5.07
C TYR A 113 -15.62 3.57 5.29
N MET A 114 -16.70 3.18 5.96
CA MET A 114 -17.05 1.76 6.07
C MET A 114 -17.40 1.16 4.72
N ASP A 115 -18.13 1.90 3.88
CA ASP A 115 -18.47 1.46 2.52
C ASP A 115 -17.21 1.33 1.65
N GLU A 116 -16.31 2.32 1.69
CA GLU A 116 -15.03 2.28 0.97
C GLU A 116 -14.15 1.10 1.43
N ILE A 117 -14.10 0.83 2.73
CA ILE A 117 -13.38 -0.34 3.27
C ILE A 117 -13.98 -1.63 2.72
N ALA A 118 -15.31 -1.77 2.72
CA ALA A 118 -15.97 -2.98 2.22
C ALA A 118 -15.71 -3.21 0.71
N GLU A 119 -15.69 -2.14 -0.09
CA GLU A 119 -15.34 -2.21 -1.52
C GLU A 119 -13.89 -2.65 -1.74
N LEU A 120 -12.96 -2.09 -0.96
CA LEU A 120 -11.55 -2.44 -1.03
C LEU A 120 -11.28 -3.88 -0.56
N GLU A 121 -11.95 -4.33 0.50
CA GLU A 121 -11.89 -5.71 0.98
C GLU A 121 -12.42 -6.69 -0.09
N GLY A 122 -13.55 -6.37 -0.72
CA GLY A 122 -14.09 -7.17 -1.82
C GLY A 122 -13.11 -7.27 -3.01
N THR A 123 -12.48 -6.15 -3.38
CA THR A 123 -11.47 -6.13 -4.45
C THR A 123 -10.24 -6.97 -4.08
N LEU A 124 -9.78 -6.92 -2.83
CA LEU A 124 -8.67 -7.75 -2.36
C LEU A 124 -9.00 -9.25 -2.43
N ASP A 125 -10.21 -9.64 -2.05
CA ASP A 125 -10.65 -11.03 -2.10
C ASP A 125 -10.74 -11.56 -3.54
N GLU A 126 -11.27 -10.75 -4.47
CA GLU A 126 -11.27 -11.08 -5.90
C GLU A 126 -9.86 -11.28 -6.45
N MET A 127 -8.92 -10.39 -6.10
CA MET A 127 -7.53 -10.49 -6.53
C MET A 127 -6.84 -11.73 -5.95
N ARG A 128 -7.10 -12.07 -4.69
CA ARG A 128 -6.57 -13.29 -4.07
C ARG A 128 -7.08 -14.55 -4.77
N GLN A 129 -8.38 -14.61 -5.08
CA GLN A 129 -8.94 -15.75 -5.81
C GLN A 129 -8.30 -15.90 -7.20
N GLN A 130 -8.12 -14.79 -7.93
CA GLN A 130 -7.45 -14.82 -9.23
C GLN A 130 -5.99 -15.31 -9.11
N GLU A 131 -5.27 -14.88 -8.07
CA GLU A 131 -3.91 -15.35 -7.82
C GLU A 131 -3.87 -16.87 -7.60
N GLU A 132 -4.76 -17.39 -6.76
CA GLU A 132 -4.86 -18.84 -6.50
C GLU A 132 -5.18 -19.62 -7.79
N ASP A 133 -6.14 -19.13 -8.58
CA ASP A 133 -6.51 -19.75 -9.85
C ASP A 133 -5.32 -19.77 -10.84
N PHE A 134 -4.57 -18.68 -10.94
CA PHE A 134 -3.37 -18.63 -11.79
C PHE A 134 -2.26 -19.55 -11.29
N GLN A 135 -2.06 -19.67 -9.97
CA GLN A 135 -1.07 -20.59 -9.42
C GLN A 135 -1.42 -22.05 -9.76
N VAL A 136 -2.70 -22.42 -9.71
CA VAL A 136 -3.17 -23.75 -10.13
C VAL A 136 -2.90 -23.96 -11.62
N GLN A 137 -3.32 -23.03 -12.48
CA GLN A 137 -3.10 -23.13 -13.93
C GLN A 137 -1.61 -23.22 -14.30
N MET A 138 -0.75 -22.43 -13.65
CA MET A 138 0.69 -22.48 -13.87
C MET A 138 1.27 -23.85 -13.52
N LYS A 139 0.79 -24.45 -12.42
CA LYS A 139 1.24 -25.76 -11.98
C LYS A 139 0.81 -26.85 -12.97
N GLU A 140 -0.44 -26.83 -13.41
CA GLU A 140 -0.97 -27.75 -14.42
C GLU A 140 -0.16 -27.66 -15.73
N GLN A 141 0.08 -26.44 -16.24
CA GLN A 141 0.91 -26.27 -17.44
C GLN A 141 2.35 -26.77 -17.27
N CYS A 142 2.92 -26.63 -16.08
CA CYS A 142 4.25 -27.17 -15.79
C CYS A 142 4.26 -28.70 -15.78
N GLU A 143 3.16 -29.33 -15.36
CA GLU A 143 3.00 -30.79 -15.38
C GLU A 143 2.82 -31.29 -16.82
N ASP A 144 1.92 -30.67 -17.60
CA ASP A 144 1.72 -30.96 -19.03
C ASP A 144 3.02 -30.82 -19.83
N TYR A 145 3.79 -29.76 -19.58
CA TYR A 145 5.06 -29.54 -20.28
C TYR A 145 6.09 -30.63 -19.97
N LYS A 146 6.14 -31.11 -18.72
CA LYS A 146 7.04 -32.22 -18.33
C LYS A 146 6.65 -33.51 -19.03
N GLU A 147 5.36 -33.81 -19.12
CA GLU A 147 4.87 -34.99 -19.83
C GLU A 147 5.23 -34.92 -21.32
N LEU A 148 4.94 -33.78 -21.97
CA LEU A 148 5.28 -33.57 -23.38
C LEU A 148 6.79 -33.69 -23.63
N LEU A 149 7.61 -33.12 -22.74
CA LEU A 149 9.07 -33.24 -22.84
C LEU A 149 9.52 -34.71 -22.72
N SER A 150 8.93 -35.47 -21.79
CA SER A 150 9.21 -36.89 -21.64
C SER A 150 8.89 -37.68 -22.91
N GLU A 151 7.72 -37.44 -23.52
CA GLU A 151 7.36 -38.07 -24.79
C GLU A 151 8.34 -37.69 -25.91
N LYS A 152 8.66 -36.39 -26.04
CA LYS A 152 9.63 -35.91 -27.03
C LYS A 152 10.97 -36.62 -26.92
N MET A 153 11.49 -36.80 -25.70
CA MET A 153 12.75 -37.50 -25.48
C MET A 153 12.66 -38.98 -25.85
N ALA A 154 11.55 -39.65 -25.52
CA ALA A 154 11.32 -41.04 -25.92
C ALA A 154 11.30 -41.19 -27.46
N ARG A 155 10.64 -40.28 -28.17
CA ARG A 155 10.64 -40.27 -29.65
C ARG A 155 12.03 -39.98 -30.24
N GLU A 156 12.82 -39.11 -29.62
CA GLU A 156 14.21 -38.87 -30.06
C GLU A 156 15.08 -40.12 -29.93
N MET A 157 14.88 -40.90 -28.87
CA MET A 157 15.55 -42.20 -28.72
C MET A 157 15.12 -43.17 -29.82
N GLU A 158 13.83 -43.28 -30.12
CA GLU A 158 13.31 -44.11 -31.22
C GLU A 158 13.91 -43.70 -32.56
N ILE A 159 13.89 -42.40 -32.90
CA ILE A 159 14.46 -41.86 -34.13
C ILE A 159 15.95 -42.20 -34.23
N THR A 160 16.69 -42.05 -33.14
CA THR A 160 18.13 -42.35 -33.11
C THR A 160 18.38 -43.83 -33.38
N ALA A 161 17.62 -44.73 -32.73
CA ALA A 161 17.72 -46.16 -32.97
C ALA A 161 17.37 -46.53 -34.42
N TYR A 162 16.30 -45.97 -34.99
CA TYR A 162 15.92 -46.22 -36.38
C TYR A 162 16.96 -45.72 -37.38
N ARG A 163 17.60 -44.57 -37.13
CA ARG A 163 18.70 -44.07 -37.97
C ARG A 163 19.89 -45.02 -37.94
N SER A 164 20.30 -45.48 -36.76
CA SER A 164 21.41 -46.42 -36.64
C SER A 164 21.16 -47.75 -37.35
N LEU A 165 19.93 -48.30 -37.25
CA LEU A 165 19.57 -49.52 -37.97
C LEU A 165 19.64 -49.32 -39.50
N LEU A 166 19.17 -48.18 -39.99
CA LEU A 166 19.20 -47.88 -41.42
C LEU A 166 20.64 -47.74 -41.94
N GLU A 167 21.52 -47.08 -41.18
CA GLU A 167 22.94 -46.92 -41.49
C GLU A 167 23.67 -48.29 -41.54
N GLU A 168 23.33 -49.20 -40.62
CA GLU A 168 23.86 -50.57 -40.61
C GLU A 168 23.41 -51.38 -41.84
N GLU A 169 22.13 -51.31 -42.22
CA GLU A 169 21.59 -51.99 -43.40
C GLU A 169 22.20 -51.45 -44.70
N GLU A 170 22.33 -50.12 -44.84
CA GLU A 170 22.97 -49.49 -46.00
C GLU A 170 24.44 -49.91 -46.13
N CYS A 171 25.16 -50.03 -45.02
CA CYS A 171 26.53 -50.55 -45.00
C CYS A 171 26.63 -52.03 -45.45
N LEU A 172 25.62 -52.85 -45.15
CA LEU A 172 25.58 -54.26 -45.53
C LEU A 172 25.16 -54.47 -47.00
N CYS A 173 24.24 -53.65 -47.52
CA CYS A 173 23.76 -53.72 -48.91
C CYS A 173 24.67 -52.99 -49.92
N GLY A 174 25.48 -52.05 -49.46
CA GLY A 174 26.38 -51.24 -50.30
C GLY A 174 27.75 -51.87 -50.62
N GLN A 175 27.96 -53.16 -50.31
CA GLN A 175 29.23 -53.87 -50.45
C GLN A 175 29.18 -54.97 -51.52
#